data_AF-A0A1F9H120-F1
#
_entry.id   AF-A0A1F9H120-F1
#
_cell.length_a   1.000
_cell.length_b   1.000
_cell.length_c   1.000
_cell.angle_alpha   90.00
_cell.angle_beta   90.00
_cell.angle_gamma   90.00
#
_symmetry.space_group_name_H-M   'P 1'
#
loop_
_entity.id
_entity.type
_entity.pdbx_description
1 polymer ?
#
loop_
_entity_poly.entity_id
_entity_poly.type
_entity_poly.pdbx_seq_one_letter_code
_entity_poly.pdbx_strand_id
1 'polypeptide(L)'
;MLPGSTNVVLKERALPPRHDQCHLCHIKKKKFFVLQKFETLREHNRVEAAHGDVILSCNNCHDMNRNNYLISPKSPQASFSNTSPVCKRCHAAIYRDWTEGVHGQRIGEWSVEKVQFHCIDCHDPHSVRFKKMQSVDVPGTVSDEEGATH
;
A
#
# COMPACT_ATOMS: atom_id res chain seq x y z
N MET A 1 29.86 -1.90 20.78
CA MET A 1 28.40 -1.75 20.97
C MET A 1 27.92 -0.61 20.08
N LEU A 2 26.93 -0.82 19.21
CA LEU A 2 26.34 0.27 18.41
C LEU A 2 25.26 0.98 19.23
N PRO A 3 25.29 2.32 19.36
CA PRO A 3 24.26 3.07 20.05
C PRO A 3 22.98 3.17 19.19
N GLY A 4 21.80 2.93 19.77
CA GLY A 4 20.55 3.47 19.25
C GLY A 4 19.60 2.52 18.49
N SER A 5 19.26 1.35 19.04
CA SER A 5 18.02 0.66 18.61
C SER A 5 16.81 1.46 19.07
N THR A 6 16.38 2.46 18.29
CA THR A 6 15.10 3.13 18.51
C THR A 6 14.00 2.11 18.21
N ASN A 7 13.11 1.85 19.18
CA ASN A 7 11.96 0.98 18.96
C ASN A 7 11.06 1.62 17.90
N VAL A 8 10.80 0.90 16.81
CA VAL A 8 9.89 1.34 15.74
C VAL A 8 8.69 0.40 15.76
N VAL A 9 7.50 0.95 16.00
CA VAL A 9 6.23 0.21 15.96
C VAL A 9 5.44 0.63 14.75
N LEU A 10 4.59 -0.27 14.25
CA LEU A 10 3.67 0.08 13.18
C LEU A 10 2.49 0.85 13.75
N LYS A 11 1.99 1.81 12.98
CA LYS A 11 0.78 2.56 13.28
C LYS A 11 -0.39 1.59 13.45
N GLU A 12 -1.08 1.69 14.58
CA GLU A 12 -2.31 0.94 14.83
C GLU A 12 -3.40 1.37 13.83
N ARG A 13 -4.18 0.41 13.33
CA ARG A 13 -5.19 0.68 12.30
C ARG A 13 -6.45 -0.14 12.53
N ALA A 14 -7.61 0.50 12.42
CA ALA A 14 -8.86 -0.22 12.37
C ALA A 14 -8.90 -1.10 11.11
N LEU A 15 -9.31 -2.35 11.28
CA LEU A 15 -9.47 -3.28 10.16
C LEU A 15 -10.88 -3.16 9.59
N PRO A 16 -11.05 -3.30 8.26
CA PRO A 16 -12.38 -3.31 7.66
C PRO A 16 -13.26 -4.40 8.28
N PRO A 17 -14.58 -4.17 8.36
CA PRO A 17 -15.52 -5.21 8.78
C PRO A 17 -15.34 -6.47 7.93
N ARG A 18 -15.37 -7.64 8.58
CA ARG A 18 -15.29 -8.96 7.93
C ARG A 18 -13.98 -9.22 7.15
N HIS A 19 -12.90 -8.48 7.44
CA HIS A 19 -11.60 -8.66 6.78
C HIS A 19 -11.03 -10.09 6.91
N ASP A 20 -11.41 -10.83 7.95
CA ASP A 20 -10.97 -12.20 8.28
C ASP A 20 -12.09 -13.25 8.13
N GLN A 21 -13.21 -12.90 7.50
CA GLN A 21 -14.39 -13.77 7.37
C GLN A 21 -14.62 -14.26 5.95
N CYS A 22 -13.62 -14.17 5.08
CA CYS A 22 -13.70 -14.59 3.68
C CYS A 22 -14.06 -16.08 3.57
N HIS A 23 -13.56 -16.89 4.49
CA HIS A 23 -13.84 -18.32 4.56
C HIS A 23 -15.34 -18.65 4.70
N LEU A 24 -16.18 -17.75 5.22
CA LEU A 24 -17.63 -17.99 5.37
C LEU A 24 -18.34 -18.23 4.04
N CYS A 25 -17.85 -17.64 2.95
CA CYS A 25 -18.33 -17.89 1.60
C CYS A 25 -17.40 -18.84 0.82
N HIS A 26 -16.09 -18.81 1.10
CA HIS A 26 -15.09 -19.67 0.45
C HIS A 26 -14.93 -21.04 1.13
N ILE A 27 -16.07 -21.69 1.43
CA ILE A 27 -16.14 -22.98 2.13
C ILE A 27 -15.94 -24.23 1.23
N LYS A 28 -16.13 -24.12 -0.09
CA LYS A 28 -16.10 -25.29 -1.02
C LYS A 28 -14.86 -25.31 -1.92
N LYS A 29 -14.31 -26.52 -2.13
CA LYS A 29 -13.05 -26.80 -2.86
C LYS A 29 -13.01 -26.38 -4.34
N LYS A 30 -14.13 -26.10 -5.00
CA LYS A 30 -14.12 -25.61 -6.39
C LYS A 30 -13.69 -24.15 -6.40
N LYS A 31 -12.38 -23.96 -6.36
CA LYS A 31 -11.70 -22.68 -6.55
C LYS A 31 -11.78 -22.36 -8.04
N PHE A 32 -12.56 -21.36 -8.40
CA PHE A 32 -12.53 -20.80 -9.74
C PHE A 32 -11.68 -19.53 -9.70
N PHE A 33 -10.77 -19.41 -10.66
CA PHE A 33 -10.06 -18.17 -10.86
C PHE A 33 -11.06 -17.13 -11.34
N VAL A 34 -11.35 -16.12 -10.50
CA VAL A 34 -12.16 -14.98 -10.92
C VAL A 34 -11.21 -14.05 -11.67
N LEU A 35 -11.28 -14.09 -13.00
CA LEU A 35 -10.67 -13.03 -13.83
C LEU A 35 -11.33 -11.71 -13.44
N GLN A 36 -10.54 -10.63 -13.37
CA GLN A 36 -10.98 -9.27 -13.05
C GLN A 36 -12.24 -8.81 -13.80
N LYS A 37 -12.50 -9.39 -14.98
CA LYS A 37 -13.63 -9.09 -15.86
C LYS A 37 -15.01 -9.54 -15.33
N PHE A 38 -15.08 -10.42 -14.33
CA PHE A 38 -16.35 -10.95 -13.83
C PHE A 38 -16.71 -10.36 -12.47
N GLU A 39 -17.71 -9.47 -12.45
CA GLU A 39 -18.30 -8.97 -11.21
C GLU A 39 -18.95 -10.12 -10.41
N THR A 40 -18.62 -10.19 -9.13
CA THR A 40 -19.15 -11.16 -8.17
C THR A 40 -20.41 -10.61 -7.51
N LEU A 41 -21.50 -11.37 -7.47
CA LEU A 41 -22.83 -10.87 -7.06
C LEU A 41 -22.93 -10.30 -5.63
N ARG A 42 -22.01 -10.64 -4.72
CA ARG A 42 -22.12 -10.32 -3.27
C ARG A 42 -20.98 -9.46 -2.72
N GLU A 43 -19.74 -9.86 -2.95
CA GLU A 43 -18.52 -9.20 -2.44
C GLU A 43 -17.55 -9.07 -3.61
N HIS A 44 -16.74 -8.00 -3.68
CA HIS A 44 -15.81 -7.68 -4.78
C HIS A 44 -16.47 -7.17 -6.08
N ASN A 45 -17.74 -6.78 -6.07
CA ASN A 45 -18.43 -6.15 -7.21
C ASN A 45 -18.03 -4.69 -7.48
N ARG A 46 -17.22 -4.08 -6.62
CA ARG A 46 -16.79 -2.68 -6.73
C ARG A 46 -15.29 -2.51 -6.57
N VAL A 47 -14.53 -3.58 -6.79
CA VAL A 47 -13.07 -3.58 -6.64
C VAL A 47 -12.44 -3.81 -8.00
N GLU A 48 -11.83 -2.77 -8.53
CA GLU A 48 -10.97 -2.86 -9.70
C GLU A 48 -9.51 -2.84 -9.24
N ALA A 49 -8.74 -3.86 -9.63
CA ALA A 49 -7.31 -3.92 -9.32
C ALA A 49 -6.51 -3.24 -10.44
N ALA A 50 -5.97 -2.06 -10.15
CA ALA A 50 -5.08 -1.30 -11.01
C ALA A 50 -3.70 -1.15 -10.35
N HIS A 51 -2.69 -1.84 -10.90
CA HIS A 51 -1.34 -1.84 -10.33
C HIS A 51 -0.29 -1.32 -11.33
N GLY A 52 -0.59 -0.14 -11.90
CA GLY A 52 0.20 0.49 -12.94
C GLY A 52 0.00 -0.20 -14.29
N ASP A 53 1.09 -0.48 -15.01
CA ASP A 53 1.04 -1.05 -16.37
C ASP A 53 1.11 -2.60 -16.34
N VAL A 54 1.13 -3.18 -15.13
CA VAL A 54 1.15 -4.63 -14.92
C VAL A 54 -0.27 -5.13 -14.64
N ILE A 55 -0.67 -6.18 -15.36
CA ILE A 55 -1.93 -6.88 -15.11
C ILE A 55 -1.72 -7.84 -13.94
N LEU A 56 -2.38 -7.57 -12.81
CA LEU A 56 -2.41 -8.44 -11.64
C LEU A 56 -3.82 -8.97 -11.39
N SER A 57 -3.89 -10.17 -10.83
CA SER A 57 -5.13 -10.74 -10.28
C SER A 57 -5.20 -10.53 -8.77
N CYS A 58 -6.37 -10.71 -8.18
CA CYS A 58 -6.56 -10.64 -6.72
C CYS A 58 -5.61 -11.60 -5.98
N ASN A 59 -5.34 -12.77 -6.57
CA ASN A 59 -4.49 -13.81 -5.99
C ASN A 59 -2.99 -13.50 -6.05
N ASN A 60 -2.61 -12.41 -6.72
CA ASN A 60 -1.25 -11.89 -6.61
C ASN A 60 -1.01 -11.26 -5.24
N CYS A 61 -2.05 -10.87 -4.49
CA CYS A 61 -1.92 -10.32 -3.14
C CYS A 61 -2.63 -11.18 -2.09
N HIS A 62 -3.77 -11.78 -2.44
CA HIS A 62 -4.56 -12.66 -1.59
C HIS A 62 -4.21 -14.14 -1.81
N ASP A 63 -4.27 -14.94 -0.75
CA ASP A 63 -4.05 -16.39 -0.86
C ASP A 63 -5.32 -17.09 -1.32
N MET A 64 -5.30 -17.65 -2.54
CA MET A 64 -6.42 -18.38 -3.14
C MET A 64 -6.82 -19.65 -2.37
N ASN A 65 -5.90 -20.21 -1.58
CA ASN A 65 -6.13 -21.41 -0.80
C ASN A 65 -6.54 -21.09 0.64
N ARG A 66 -6.18 -19.91 1.13
CA ARG A 66 -6.43 -19.44 2.49
C ARG A 66 -6.93 -18.00 2.42
N ASN A 67 -8.19 -17.81 2.03
CA ASN A 67 -8.75 -16.51 1.62
C ASN A 67 -8.70 -15.42 2.70
N ASN A 68 -8.52 -15.79 3.97
CA ASN A 68 -8.29 -14.86 5.08
C ASN A 68 -6.82 -14.38 5.20
N TYR A 69 -5.95 -14.76 4.27
CA TYR A 69 -4.52 -14.51 4.35
C TYR A 69 -4.02 -13.83 3.08
N LEU A 70 -2.94 -13.07 3.25
CA LEU A 70 -2.21 -12.42 2.17
C LEU A 70 -0.98 -13.24 1.81
N ILE A 71 -0.59 -13.18 0.54
CA ILE A 71 0.66 -13.79 0.07
C ILE A 71 1.81 -12.82 0.34
N SER A 72 2.79 -13.27 1.12
CA SER A 72 4.03 -12.53 1.40
C SER A 72 5.26 -13.45 1.32
N PRO A 73 6.48 -12.88 1.34
CA PRO A 73 7.69 -13.66 1.63
C PRO A 73 7.57 -14.36 3.00
N LYS A 74 8.39 -15.39 3.24
CA LYS A 74 8.38 -16.16 4.51
C LYS A 74 8.53 -15.28 5.76
N SER A 75 9.26 -14.17 5.65
CA SER A 75 9.40 -13.21 6.74
C SER A 75 9.64 -11.78 6.24
N PRO A 76 8.93 -10.78 6.80
CA PRO A 76 7.77 -10.92 7.70
C PRO A 76 6.53 -11.45 6.97
N GLN A 77 5.65 -12.15 7.69
CA GLN A 77 4.37 -12.61 7.14
C GLN A 77 3.38 -11.44 7.07
N ALA A 78 2.70 -11.29 5.93
CA ALA A 78 1.63 -10.29 5.81
C ALA A 78 0.35 -10.76 6.51
N SER A 79 -0.36 -9.81 7.09
CA SER A 79 -1.70 -9.95 7.64
C SER A 79 -2.54 -8.76 7.18
N PHE A 80 -3.85 -8.79 7.42
CA PHE A 80 -4.61 -7.57 7.27
C PHE A 80 -4.09 -6.48 8.23
N SER A 81 -3.69 -6.77 9.48
CA SER A 81 -3.09 -5.76 10.35
C SER A 81 -1.79 -5.15 9.82
N ASN A 82 -0.96 -5.92 9.12
CA ASN A 82 0.25 -5.44 8.45
C ASN A 82 0.35 -5.99 7.03
N THR A 83 -0.13 -5.21 6.07
CA THR A 83 -0.17 -5.59 4.64
C THR A 83 1.13 -5.29 3.91
N SER A 84 1.99 -4.43 4.47
CA SER A 84 3.25 -3.97 3.87
C SER A 84 4.16 -5.10 3.32
N PRO A 85 4.26 -6.29 3.95
CA PRO A 85 5.09 -7.37 3.42
C PRO A 85 4.62 -7.96 2.09
N VAL A 86 3.37 -7.74 1.67
CA VAL A 86 2.89 -8.13 0.33
C VAL A 86 3.68 -7.36 -0.74
N CYS A 87 3.87 -6.06 -0.53
CA CYS A 87 4.53 -5.16 -1.48
C CYS A 87 6.00 -5.54 -1.74
N LYS A 88 6.68 -6.09 -0.71
CA LYS A 88 8.08 -6.56 -0.79
C LYS A 88 8.32 -7.58 -1.91
N ARG A 89 7.30 -8.36 -2.30
CA ARG A 89 7.44 -9.42 -3.30
C ARG A 89 7.92 -8.90 -4.66
N CYS A 90 7.53 -7.69 -5.02
CA CYS A 90 7.93 -7.03 -6.26
C CYS A 90 8.73 -5.75 -6.00
N HIS A 91 8.42 -5.01 -4.92
CA HIS A 91 9.05 -3.74 -4.56
C HIS A 91 10.03 -3.88 -3.40
N ALA A 92 10.96 -4.84 -3.50
CA ALA A 92 11.90 -5.15 -2.43
C ALA A 92 12.79 -3.95 -2.03
N ALA A 93 13.24 -3.14 -3.00
CA ALA A 93 14.05 -1.95 -2.75
C ALA A 93 13.25 -0.88 -1.97
N ILE A 94 12.04 -0.56 -2.42
CA ILE A 94 11.15 0.39 -1.73
C ILE A 94 10.79 -0.11 -0.34
N TYR A 95 10.56 -1.42 -0.18
CA TYR A 95 10.29 -2.00 1.13
C TYR A 95 11.48 -1.85 2.09
N ARG A 96 12.72 -2.04 1.62
CA ARG A 96 13.92 -1.78 2.43
C ARG A 96 13.98 -0.32 2.85
N ASP A 97 13.81 0.60 1.91
CA ASP A 97 13.86 2.04 2.19
C ASP A 97 12.74 2.45 3.17
N TRP A 98 11.57 1.80 3.09
CA TRP A 98 10.49 1.95 4.06
C TRP A 98 10.89 1.43 5.44
N THR A 99 11.48 0.23 5.57
CA THR A 99 11.97 -0.27 6.87
C THR A 99 13.02 0.62 7.50
N GLU A 100 13.82 1.31 6.70
CA GLU A 100 14.83 2.26 7.17
C GLU A 100 14.23 3.65 7.47
N GLY A 101 13.01 3.93 7.00
CA GLY A 101 12.30 5.19 7.20
C GLY A 101 12.65 6.27 6.19
N VAL A 102 13.33 5.90 5.10
CA VAL A 102 13.60 6.75 3.94
C VAL A 102 12.34 6.93 3.10
N HIS A 103 11.50 5.89 3.03
CA HIS A 103 10.25 5.90 2.28
C HIS A 103 9.02 5.77 3.20
N GLY A 104 7.95 6.50 2.87
CA GLY A 104 6.74 6.57 3.68
C GLY A 104 6.86 7.51 4.87
N GLN A 105 5.84 7.53 5.72
CA GLN A 105 5.77 8.42 6.88
C GLN A 105 6.21 7.70 8.16
N ARG A 106 7.08 8.35 8.93
CA ARG A 106 7.48 7.95 10.28
C ARG A 106 7.40 9.17 11.20
N ILE A 107 6.75 9.02 12.34
CA ILE A 107 6.59 10.07 13.35
C ILE A 107 7.13 9.59 14.70
N GLY A 108 7.37 10.51 15.63
CA GLY A 108 7.88 10.23 16.97
C GLY A 108 9.13 11.03 17.30
N GLU A 109 9.55 11.00 18.56
CA GLU A 109 10.73 11.73 19.01
C GLU A 109 12.02 10.95 18.77
N TRP A 110 13.16 11.64 18.81
CA TRP A 110 14.47 11.06 18.53
C TRP A 110 14.88 9.96 19.53
N SER A 111 14.50 10.09 20.80
CA SER A 111 14.89 9.22 21.91
C SER A 111 13.80 8.24 22.38
N VAL A 112 12.61 8.26 21.76
CA VAL A 112 11.47 7.42 22.15
C VAL A 112 11.06 6.47 21.02
N GLU A 113 9.96 5.75 21.23
CA GLU A 113 9.35 4.92 20.21
C GLU A 113 8.91 5.75 18.99
N LYS A 114 9.23 5.24 17.79
CA LYS A 114 8.81 5.84 16.52
C LYS A 114 7.65 5.03 15.94
N VAL A 115 6.63 5.72 15.44
CA VAL A 115 5.48 5.12 14.77
C VAL A 115 5.69 5.19 13.27
N GLN A 116 5.68 4.03 12.62
CA GLN A 116 5.83 3.87 11.19
C GLN A 116 4.49 3.55 10.54
N PHE A 117 4.16 4.31 9.50
CA PHE A 117 2.93 4.13 8.74
C PHE A 117 3.10 2.96 7.77
N HIS A 118 2.01 2.25 7.51
CA HIS A 118 1.94 1.18 6.53
C HIS A 118 2.00 1.75 5.11
N CYS A 119 2.37 0.92 4.14
CA CYS A 119 2.28 1.31 2.72
C CYS A 119 0.87 1.79 2.35
N ILE A 120 -0.15 1.11 2.92
CA ILE A 120 -1.56 1.38 2.64
C ILE A 120 -2.16 2.56 3.43
N ASP A 121 -1.40 3.20 4.31
CA ASP A 121 -1.84 4.47 4.90
C ASP A 121 -1.83 5.60 3.86
N CYS A 122 -1.03 5.46 2.80
CA CYS A 122 -0.93 6.43 1.72
C CYS A 122 -1.37 5.86 0.37
N HIS A 123 -1.09 4.58 0.09
CA HIS A 123 -1.46 3.92 -1.17
C HIS A 123 -2.76 3.13 -1.04
N ASP A 124 -3.65 3.22 -2.04
CA ASP A 124 -4.77 2.27 -2.14
C ASP A 124 -4.22 0.92 -2.64
N PRO A 125 -4.35 -0.20 -1.90
CA PRO A 125 -3.83 -1.50 -2.32
C PRO A 125 -4.46 -2.05 -3.61
N HIS A 126 -5.64 -1.57 -4.00
CA HIS A 126 -6.29 -1.92 -5.27
C HIS A 126 -6.03 -0.88 -6.37
N SER A 127 -5.54 0.30 -6.03
CA SER A 127 -5.17 1.36 -6.98
C SER A 127 -3.94 2.13 -6.49
N VAL A 128 -2.77 1.49 -6.55
CA VAL A 128 -1.57 1.95 -5.84
C VAL A 128 -0.97 3.26 -6.33
N ARG A 129 -1.24 3.65 -7.58
CA ARG A 129 -0.71 4.91 -8.13
C ARG A 129 -1.43 6.10 -7.48
N PHE A 130 -0.67 7.08 -7.01
CA PHE A 130 -1.24 8.37 -6.65
C PHE A 130 -1.88 9.03 -7.87
N LYS A 131 -2.99 9.74 -7.64
CA LYS A 131 -3.51 10.66 -8.66
C LYS A 131 -2.44 11.71 -8.94
N LYS A 132 -2.25 12.06 -10.21
CA LYS A 132 -1.35 13.16 -10.58
C LYS A 132 -1.80 14.41 -9.85
N MET A 133 -0.93 14.98 -9.03
CA MET A 133 -1.15 16.33 -8.53
C MET A 133 -1.01 17.28 -9.72
N GLN A 134 -2.02 18.10 -9.95
CA GLN A 134 -1.88 19.23 -10.86
C GLN A 134 -1.01 20.27 -10.16
N SER A 135 0.07 20.68 -10.82
CA SER A 135 0.75 21.90 -10.41
C SER A 135 -0.23 23.05 -10.57
N VAL A 136 -0.38 23.86 -9.53
CA VAL A 136 -0.94 25.19 -9.72
C VAL A 136 0.09 26.04 -10.46
N ASP A 137 -0.37 26.93 -11.33
CA ASP A 137 0.51 27.89 -11.98
C ASP A 137 1.26 28.70 -10.92
N VAL A 138 2.48 29.11 -11.24
CA VAL A 138 3.27 29.98 -10.37
C VAL A 138 2.44 31.23 -10.07
N PRO A 139 2.18 31.59 -8.81
CA PRO A 139 1.52 32.84 -8.47
C PRO A 139 2.26 33.98 -9.16
N GLY A 140 1.54 34.77 -9.95
CA GLY A 140 2.05 35.61 -11.04
C GLY A 140 3.43 36.21 -10.82
N THR A 141 4.35 35.89 -11.73
CA THR A 141 5.58 36.66 -11.92
C THR A 141 5.17 38.08 -12.28
N VAL A 142 5.51 39.06 -11.43
CA VAL A 142 5.59 40.45 -11.88
C VAL A 142 6.60 40.47 -13.03
N SER A 143 6.14 40.87 -14.21
CA SER A 143 7.04 41.10 -15.34
C SER A 143 7.76 42.40 -15.05
N ASP A 144 9.06 42.32 -14.82
CA ASP A 144 9.92 43.49 -14.85
C ASP A 144 9.98 43.96 -16.32
N GLU A 145 9.15 44.96 -16.66
CA GLU A 145 9.34 45.77 -17.86
C GLU A 145 10.57 46.67 -17.64
N GLU A 146 11.78 46.12 -17.79
CA GLU A 146 12.97 46.94 -17.99
C GLU A 146 13.17 47.17 -19.50
N GLY A 147 13.01 48.43 -19.89
CA GLY A 147 13.14 48.91 -21.25
C GLY A 147 14.55 48.73 -21.81
N ALA A 148 14.61 48.32 -23.08
CA ALA A 148 15.80 48.40 -23.90
C ALA A 148 15.49 49.27 -25.13
N THR A 149 15.92 50.53 -25.06
CA THR A 149 16.18 51.37 -26.25
C THR A 149 17.56 52.00 -26.10
N HIS A 150 18.52 51.46 -26.84
CA HIS A 150 19.73 52.16 -27.30
C HIS A 150 19.97 51.74 -28.75
#